data_AF-A0A6M0BT23-F1
#
_entry.id   AF-A0A6M0BT23-F1
#
_cell.length_a   1.000
_cell.length_b   1.000
_cell.length_c   1.000
_cell.angle_alpha   90.00
_cell.angle_beta   90.00
_cell.angle_gamma   90.00
#
_symmetry.space_group_name_H-M   'P 1'
#
loop_
_entity.id
_entity.type
_entity.pdbx_description
1 polymer ?
#
loop_
_entity_poly.entity_id
_entity_poly.type
_entity_poly.pdbx_seq_one_letter_code
_entity_poly.pdbx_strand_id
1 'polypeptide(L)'
;MNSSLWLLTNTLVTFLNIYMVLMLIRILLSWFPNVNWYDPPFSILSQLTDPYLNLFRSFIPPLGGIDFSAIIAIFVLQIAAQLIVGFLGGMQTTMF
;
A
#
# COMPACT_ATOMS: atom_id res chain seq x y z
N MET A 1 29.57 -9.88 -0.65
CA MET A 1 29.45 -8.49 -1.16
C MET A 1 28.11 -8.47 -1.89
N ASN A 2 26.95 -8.09 -1.33
CA ASN A 2 26.58 -6.84 -0.67
C ASN A 2 25.39 -7.07 0.30
N SER A 3 25.67 -7.56 1.51
CA SER A 3 24.63 -7.94 2.48
C SER A 3 23.74 -6.76 2.92
N SER A 4 24.27 -5.54 2.86
CA SER A 4 23.54 -4.30 3.17
C SER A 4 22.44 -3.99 2.15
N LEU A 5 22.72 -4.14 0.85
CA LEU A 5 21.73 -3.91 -0.21
C LEU A 5 20.58 -4.93 -0.15
N TRP A 6 20.92 -6.17 0.18
CA TRP A 6 19.95 -7.23 0.36
C TRP A 6 19.02 -6.95 1.55
N LEU A 7 19.59 -6.56 2.71
CA LEU A 7 18.80 -6.20 3.88
C LEU A 7 17.89 -5.00 3.61
N LEU A 8 18.41 -3.96 2.97
CA LEU A 8 17.65 -2.74 2.65
C LEU A 8 16.49 -3.02 1.67
N THR A 9 16.71 -3.92 0.70
CA THR A 9 15.65 -4.35 -0.21
C THR A 9 14.58 -5.15 0.54
N ASN A 10 15.00 -6.09 1.39
CA ASN A 10 14.07 -6.94 2.11
C ASN A 10 13.23 -6.15 3.13
N THR A 11 13.81 -5.16 3.81
CA THR A 11 13.06 -4.27 4.72
C THR A 11 12.06 -3.41 3.96
N LEU A 12 12.43 -2.86 2.80
CA LEU A 12 11.53 -2.08 1.95
C LEU A 12 10.36 -2.92 1.42
N VAL A 13 10.65 -4.13 0.92
CA VAL A 13 9.61 -5.08 0.48
C VAL A 13 8.68 -5.45 1.63
N THR A 14 9.23 -5.74 2.82
CA THR A 14 8.43 -6.04 4.02
C THR A 14 7.53 -4.87 4.39
N PHE A 15 8.06 -3.64 4.38
CA PHE A 15 7.29 -2.43 4.65
C PHE A 15 6.13 -2.25 3.66
N LEU A 16 6.38 -2.42 2.35
CA LEU A 16 5.33 -2.33 1.34
C LEU A 16 4.24 -3.40 1.54
N ASN A 17 4.61 -4.62 1.93
CA ASN A 17 3.63 -5.67 2.24
C ASN A 17 2.74 -5.30 3.44
N ILE A 18 3.34 -4.77 4.52
CA ILE A 18 2.57 -4.29 5.68
C ILE A 18 1.62 -3.15 5.26
N TYR A 19 2.12 -2.21 4.46
CA TYR A 19 1.30 -1.10 3.96
C TYR A 19 0.14 -1.60 3.09
N MET A 20 0.36 -2.63 2.27
CA MET A 20 -0.68 -3.29 1.48
C MET A 20 -1.78 -3.88 2.35
N VAL A 21 -1.41 -4.52 3.47
CA VAL A 21 -2.40 -5.04 4.44
C VAL A 21 -3.20 -3.91 5.08
N LEU A 22 -2.56 -2.79 5.44
CA LEU A 22 -3.28 -1.61 5.98
C LEU A 22 -4.29 -1.05 4.97
N MET A 23 -3.90 -0.95 3.70
CA MET A 23 -4.79 -0.51 2.62
C MET A 23 -5.96 -1.49 2.42
N LEU A 24 -5.70 -2.79 2.49
CA LEU A 24 -6.75 -3.81 2.40
C LEU A 24 -7.74 -3.67 3.56
N ILE A 25 -7.26 -3.48 4.79
CA ILE A 25 -8.13 -3.22 5.96
C ILE A 25 -8.94 -1.93 5.74
N ARG A 26 -8.33 -0.84 5.26
CA ARG A 26 -9.01 0.44 4.96
C ARG A 26 -10.16 0.25 3.97
N ILE A 27 -9.97 -0.57 2.93
CA ILE A 27 -11.01 -0.88 1.94
C ILE A 27 -12.13 -1.69 2.58
N LEU A 28 -11.80 -2.79 3.26
CA LEU A 28 -12.80 -3.64 3.88
C LEU A 28 -13.66 -2.84 4.86
N LEU A 29 -13.03 -1.97 5.67
CA LEU A 29 -13.72 -1.08 6.60
C LEU A 29 -14.55 0.01 5.90
N SER A 30 -14.14 0.50 4.73
CA SER A 30 -14.93 1.47 3.95
C SER A 30 -16.27 0.92 3.48
N TRP A 31 -16.43 -0.40 3.39
CA TRP A 31 -17.69 -1.03 3.04
C TRP A 31 -18.69 -1.03 4.21
N PHE A 32 -18.22 -0.78 5.43
CA PHE A 32 -19.05 -0.69 6.62
C PHE A 32 -19.42 0.77 6.92
N PRO A 33 -20.67 1.20 6.68
CA PRO A 33 -21.08 2.60 6.87
C PRO A 33 -21.10 3.05 8.35
N ASN A 34 -21.01 2.11 9.29
CA ASN A 34 -21.03 2.38 10.74
C ASN A 34 -19.63 2.64 11.35
N VAL A 35 -18.56 2.59 10.55
CA VAL A 35 -17.19 2.83 11.06
C VAL A 35 -16.96 4.32 11.26
N ASN A 36 -16.67 4.73 12.50
CA ASN A 36 -16.26 6.09 12.79
C ASN A 36 -14.76 6.28 12.52
N TRP A 37 -14.43 7.00 11.45
CA TRP A 37 -13.05 7.28 11.04
C TRP A 37 -12.32 8.29 11.94
N TYR A 38 -13.03 8.99 12.83
CA TYR A 38 -12.45 9.95 13.75
C TYR A 38 -11.99 9.31 15.07
N ASP A 39 -12.48 8.10 15.38
CA ASP A 39 -12.13 7.38 16.61
C ASP A 39 -10.94 6.44 16.40
N PRO A 40 -10.03 6.32 17.40
CA PRO A 40 -9.01 5.27 17.40
C PRO A 40 -9.66 3.87 17.45
N PRO A 41 -9.15 2.86 16.74
CA PRO A 41 -7.90 2.85 15.96
C PRO A 41 -8.04 3.34 14.50
N PHE A 42 -9.26 3.63 14.04
CA PHE A 42 -9.54 3.97 12.63
C PHE A 42 -9.00 5.34 12.22
N SER A 43 -8.89 6.27 13.16
CA SER A 43 -8.24 7.58 12.95
C SER A 43 -6.76 7.46 12.63
N ILE A 44 -6.07 6.46 13.18
CA ILE A 44 -4.65 6.20 12.89
C ILE A 44 -4.52 5.57 11.50
N LEU A 45 -5.40 4.63 11.18
CA LEU A 45 -5.42 3.98 9.87
C LEU A 45 -5.69 4.99 8.75
N SER A 46 -6.67 5.88 8.93
CA SER A 46 -6.96 6.96 7.98
C SER A 46 -5.77 7.90 7.84
N GLN A 47 -5.15 8.36 8.93
CA GLN A 47 -3.94 9.22 8.84
C GLN A 47 -2.78 8.58 8.06
N LEU A 48 -2.60 7.25 8.15
CA LEU A 48 -1.55 6.53 7.42
C LEU A 48 -1.89 6.27 5.94
N THR A 49 -3.17 6.07 5.63
CA THR A 49 -3.63 5.69 4.29
C THR A 49 -4.10 6.89 3.46
N ASP A 50 -4.59 7.95 4.09
CA ASP A 50 -5.14 9.15 3.44
C ASP A 50 -4.14 9.92 2.59
N PRO A 51 -2.87 10.14 2.99
CA PRO A 51 -1.90 10.83 2.13
C PRO A 51 -1.71 10.12 0.79
N TYR A 52 -1.69 8.78 0.80
CA TYR A 52 -1.59 7.97 -0.40
C TYR A 52 -2.90 7.96 -1.18
N LEU A 53 -4.03 7.74 -0.51
CA LEU A 53 -5.36 7.74 -1.15
C LEU A 53 -5.71 9.11 -1.75
N ASN A 54 -5.31 10.22 -1.14
CA ASN A 54 -5.55 11.56 -1.63
C ASN A 54 -4.88 11.84 -2.99
N LEU A 55 -3.74 11.19 -3.27
CA LEU A 55 -3.12 11.22 -4.60
C LEU A 55 -4.04 10.62 -5.66
N PHE A 56 -4.78 9.55 -5.32
CA PHE A 56 -5.70 8.86 -6.23
C PHE A 56 -7.13 9.42 -6.21
N ARG A 57 -7.58 10.01 -5.10
CA ARG A 57 -8.91 10.64 -4.96
C ARG A 57 -9.08 11.85 -5.89
N SER A 58 -7.99 12.49 -6.30
CA SER A 58 -8.03 13.55 -7.32
C SER A 58 -8.46 13.03 -8.69
N PHE A 59 -8.23 11.75 -8.98
CA PHE A 59 -8.63 11.13 -10.25
C PHE A 59 -10.00 10.44 -10.15
N ILE A 60 -10.37 9.92 -8.98
CA ILE A 60 -11.61 9.16 -8.79
C ILE A 60 -12.27 9.62 -7.48
N PRO A 61 -13.34 10.44 -7.55
CA PRO A 61 -14.10 10.81 -6.36
C PRO A 61 -14.77 9.57 -5.73
N PRO A 62 -14.91 9.51 -4.40
CA PRO A 62 -15.57 8.39 -3.73
C PRO A 62 -17.04 8.32 -4.15
N LEU A 63 -17.44 7.23 -4.83
CA LEU A 63 -18.81 7.00 -5.26
C LEU A 63 -19.56 6.20 -4.19
N GLY A 64 -20.53 6.83 -3.53
CA GLY A 64 -21.48 6.14 -2.64
C GLY A 64 -20.88 5.61 -1.32
N GLY A 65 -19.86 6.27 -0.77
CA GLY A 65 -19.22 5.87 0.49
C GLY A 65 -18.22 4.71 0.36
N ILE A 66 -18.11 4.11 -0.82
CA ILE A 66 -17.12 3.07 -1.14
C ILE A 66 -15.93 3.73 -1.82
N ASP A 67 -14.74 3.61 -1.23
CA ASP A 67 -13.49 4.14 -1.80
C ASP A 67 -12.97 3.21 -2.91
N PHE A 68 -13.54 3.33 -4.12
CA PHE A 68 -13.02 2.64 -5.32
C PHE A 68 -11.58 3.05 -5.66
N SER A 69 -11.18 4.26 -5.26
CA SER A 69 -9.80 4.76 -5.34
C SER A 69 -8.80 3.81 -4.68
N ALA A 70 -9.20 3.15 -3.59
CA ALA A 70 -8.34 2.29 -2.81
C ALA A 70 -8.07 0.94 -3.50
N ILE A 71 -9.01 0.41 -4.31
CA ILE A 71 -8.80 -0.81 -5.11
C ILE A 71 -7.70 -0.57 -6.15
N ILE A 72 -7.76 0.57 -6.84
CA ILE A 72 -6.74 0.95 -7.82
C ILE A 72 -5.41 1.22 -7.12
N ALA A 73 -5.44 1.85 -5.95
CA ALA A 73 -4.24 2.10 -5.15
C ALA A 73 -3.53 0.79 -4.76
N ILE A 74 -4.27 -0.26 -4.37
CA ILE A 74 -3.68 -1.59 -4.12
C ILE A 74 -3.06 -2.18 -5.39
N PHE A 75 -3.75 -2.07 -6.53
CA PHE A 75 -3.25 -2.62 -7.79
C PHE A 75 -1.95 -1.94 -8.23
N VAL A 76 -1.89 -0.60 -8.10
CA VAL A 76 -0.67 0.19 -8.36
C VAL A 76 0.45 -0.20 -7.40
N LEU A 77 0.14 -0.34 -6.12
CA LEU A 77 1.12 -0.75 -5.11
C LEU A 77 1.69 -2.15 -5.39
N GLN A 78 0.84 -3.08 -5.86
CA GLN A 78 1.24 -4.43 -6.22
C GLN A 78 2.16 -4.46 -7.44
N ILE A 79 1.85 -3.67 -8.48
CA ILE A 79 2.72 -3.50 -9.65
C ILE A 79 4.05 -2.87 -9.22
N ALA A 80 4.02 -1.82 -8.39
CA ALA A 80 5.23 -1.17 -7.89
C ALA A 80 6.12 -2.16 -7.11
N ALA A 81 5.53 -2.97 -6.22
CA ALA A 81 6.26 -4.00 -5.49
C ALA A 81 6.87 -5.05 -6.43
N GLN A 82 6.13 -5.52 -7.43
CA GLN A 82 6.62 -6.49 -8.41
C GLN A 82 7.75 -5.92 -9.29
N LEU A 83 7.66 -4.65 -9.70
CA LEU A 83 8.72 -3.98 -10.46
C LEU A 83 9.99 -3.83 -9.64
N ILE A 84 9.88 -3.44 -8.37
CA ILE A 84 11.03 -3.33 -7.46
C ILE A 84 11.70 -4.70 -7.29
N VAL A 85 10.92 -5.75 -7.03
CA VAL A 85 11.43 -7.11 -6.87
C VAL A 85 12.01 -7.66 -8.18
N GLY A 86 11.37 -7.43 -9.32
CA GLY A 86 11.82 -7.91 -10.63
C GLY A 86 13.11 -7.23 -11.09
N PHE A 87 13.20 -5.90 -10.94
CA PHE A 87 14.37 -5.12 -11.33
C PHE A 87 15.59 -5.43 -10.45
N LEU A 88 15.39 -5.63 -9.14
CA LEU A 88 16.48 -5.85 -8.18
C LEU A 88 16.80 -7.34 -7.94
N GLY A 89 15.82 -8.23 -8.13
CA GLY A 89 16.00 -9.68 -8.09
C GLY A 89 16.76 -10.21 -9.30
N GLY A 90 16.51 -9.64 -10.48
CA GLY A 90 17.30 -9.90 -11.68
C GLY A 90 18.79 -9.55 -11.49
N MET A 91 19.10 -8.47 -10.77
CA MET A 91 20.47 -8.09 -10.40
C MET A 91 21.14 -9.05 -9.41
N GLN A 92 20.36 -9.76 -8.57
CA GLN A 92 20.91 -10.72 -7.60
C GLN A 92 21.18 -12.09 -8.23
N THR A 93 20.36 -12.54 -9.18
CA THR A 93 20.57 -13.82 -9.88
C THR A 93 21.70 -13.77 -10.90
N THR A 94 22.07 -12.59 -11.41
CA THR A 94 23.22 -12.43 -12.33
C THR A 94 24.57 -12.35 -11.61
N MET A 95 24.58 -12.39 -10.27
CA MET A 95 25.80 -12.33 -9.44
C MET A 95 26.23 -13.72 -8.93
N PHE A 96 25.65 -14.79 -9.47
CA PHE A 96 26.06 -16.18 -9.29
C PHE A 96 26.41 -16.80 -10.64
#